data_AF-A0A7W9PEY9-F1
#
_entry.id   AF-A0A7W9PEY9-F1
#
_cell.length_a   1.000
_cell.length_b   1.000
_cell.length_c   1.000
_cell.angle_alpha   90.00
_cell.angle_beta   90.00
_cell.angle_gamma   90.00
#
_symmetry.space_group_name_H-M   'P 1'
#
loop_
_entity.id
_entity.type
_entity.pdbx_description
1 polymer ?
#
loop_
_entity_poly.entity_id
_entity_poly.type
_entity_poly.pdbx_seq_one_letter_code
_entity_poly.pdbx_strand_id
1 'polypeptide(L)'
;MSRSPRPSKYHGDEDDPRYPSPRFLRSIGAVVVDVAVHGGIAFAVGSSGTPGIVTGALAVAAYLVASFVNTTLVQWVLRASVGKALFGLAVIRGKDGGRPTFGNLLVWYFLRGINLALENSSDGYQQVVAVRRRDIRRPAQLAT
;
A
#
# COMPACT_ATOMS: atom_id res chain seq x y z
N MET A 1 13.14 -19.32 20.40
CA MET A 1 14.32 -18.44 20.31
C MET A 1 13.87 -16.99 20.44
N SER A 2 14.17 -16.34 21.58
CA SER A 2 13.87 -14.92 21.81
C SER A 2 14.89 -14.09 21.04
N ARG A 3 14.49 -13.52 19.90
CA ARG A 3 15.31 -12.55 19.16
C ARG A 3 15.42 -11.31 20.03
N SER A 4 16.64 -10.88 20.38
CA SER A 4 16.84 -9.61 21.09
C SER A 4 16.13 -8.48 20.32
N PRO A 5 15.37 -7.59 20.98
CA PRO A 5 14.64 -6.53 20.29
C PRO A 5 15.61 -5.67 19.50
N ARG A 6 15.49 -5.68 18.17
CA ARG A 6 16.26 -4.75 17.33
C ARG A 6 15.58 -3.38 17.39
N PRO A 7 16.33 -2.29 17.53
CA PRO A 7 15.73 -0.95 17.51
C PRO A 7 15.05 -0.72 16.16
N SER A 8 13.81 -0.21 16.19
CA SER A 8 13.03 0.07 14.98
C SER A 8 13.77 1.07 14.09
N LYS A 9 13.95 0.75 12.81
CA LYS A 9 14.66 1.65 11.87
C LYS A 9 13.84 2.87 11.47
N TYR A 10 12.52 2.75 11.48
CA TYR A 10 11.56 3.78 11.09
C TYR A 10 10.19 3.51 11.74
N HIS A 11 9.26 4.47 11.64
CA HIS A 11 7.90 4.31 12.18
C HIS A 11 7.12 3.22 11.44
N GLY A 12 6.58 2.27 12.21
CA GLY A 12 5.83 1.15 11.67
C GLY A 12 6.70 0.03 11.12
N ASP A 13 7.99 -0.02 11.46
CA ASP A 13 8.85 -1.18 11.24
C ASP A 13 8.26 -2.45 11.92
N GLU A 14 8.69 -3.65 11.53
CA GLU A 14 8.16 -4.91 12.11
C GLU A 14 8.46 -5.02 13.60
N ASP A 15 9.61 -4.52 14.01
CA ASP A 15 10.07 -4.50 15.39
C ASP A 15 9.63 -3.21 16.15
N ASP A 16 8.77 -2.34 15.57
CA ASP A 16 8.31 -1.09 16.21
C ASP A 16 7.21 -1.36 17.28
N PRO A 17 7.48 -1.17 18.58
CA PRO A 17 6.52 -1.46 19.65
C PRO A 17 5.29 -0.55 19.63
N ARG A 18 5.35 0.60 18.93
CA ARG A 18 4.20 1.51 18.76
C ARG A 18 3.12 0.92 17.86
N TYR A 19 3.46 -0.07 17.03
CA TYR A 19 2.54 -0.72 16.08
C TYR A 19 2.59 -2.26 16.22
N PRO A 20 2.15 -2.81 17.35
CA PRO A 20 2.43 -4.20 17.74
C PRO A 20 1.62 -5.26 16.96
N SER A 21 0.63 -4.85 16.16
CA SER A 21 -0.26 -5.81 15.52
C SER A 21 0.41 -6.54 14.33
N PRO A 22 0.31 -7.88 14.23
CA PRO A 22 0.81 -8.62 13.07
C PRO A 22 0.04 -8.21 11.82
N ARG A 23 0.75 -7.95 10.72
CA ARG A 23 0.16 -7.32 9.53
C ARG A 23 0.47 -8.01 8.23
N PHE A 24 1.37 -9.00 8.21
CA PHE A 24 1.78 -9.70 7.00
C PHE A 24 0.58 -10.25 6.19
N LEU A 25 -0.25 -11.09 6.81
CA LEU A 25 -1.44 -11.67 6.15
C LEU A 25 -2.47 -10.61 5.74
N ARG A 26 -2.63 -9.55 6.54
CA ARG A 26 -3.50 -8.41 6.21
C ARG A 26 -3.00 -7.67 4.98
N SER A 27 -1.69 -7.47 4.89
CA SER A 27 -1.05 -6.80 3.75
C SER A 27 -1.13 -7.65 2.49
N ILE A 28 -0.90 -8.96 2.58
CA ILE A 28 -1.09 -9.88 1.44
C ILE A 28 -2.53 -9.84 0.96
N GLY A 29 -3.50 -10.02 1.86
CA GLY A 29 -4.92 -9.98 1.52
C GLY A 29 -5.32 -8.64 0.89
N ALA A 30 -4.82 -7.52 1.43
CA ALA A 30 -5.05 -6.20 0.86
C ALA A 30 -4.51 -6.08 -0.57
N VAL A 31 -3.31 -6.61 -0.85
CA VAL A 31 -2.73 -6.60 -2.20
C VAL A 31 -3.57 -7.44 -3.16
N VAL A 32 -3.99 -8.64 -2.75
CA VAL A 32 -4.84 -9.51 -3.58
C VAL A 32 -6.16 -8.82 -3.93
N VAL A 33 -6.80 -8.16 -2.96
CA VAL A 33 -8.04 -7.42 -3.21
C VAL A 33 -7.81 -6.23 -4.14
N ASP A 34 -6.74 -5.46 -3.93
CA ASP A 34 -6.42 -4.33 -4.81
C ASP A 34 -6.21 -4.81 -6.27
N VAL A 35 -5.44 -5.89 -6.47
CA VAL A 35 -5.22 -6.50 -7.79
C VAL A 35 -6.52 -6.99 -8.41
N ALA A 36 -7.39 -7.65 -7.64
CA ALA A 36 -8.69 -8.12 -8.13
C ALA A 36 -9.59 -6.97 -8.56
N VAL A 37 -9.63 -5.86 -7.79
CA VAL A 37 -10.39 -4.66 -8.15
C VAL A 37 -9.86 -4.04 -9.44
N HIS A 38 -8.53 -3.90 -9.59
CA HIS A 38 -7.92 -3.36 -10.80
C HIS A 38 -8.14 -4.27 -12.01
N GLY A 39 -8.00 -5.58 -11.82
CA GLY A 39 -8.27 -6.60 -12.83
C GLY A 39 -9.73 -6.61 -13.28
N GLY A 40 -10.68 -6.45 -12.36
CA GLY A 40 -12.10 -6.34 -12.68
C GLY A 40 -12.42 -5.14 -13.56
N ILE A 41 -11.81 -3.98 -13.28
CA ILE A 41 -11.96 -2.77 -14.11
C ILE A 41 -11.35 -3.00 -15.50
N ALA A 42 -10.13 -3.57 -15.57
CA ALA A 42 -9.47 -3.89 -16.82
C ALA A 42 -10.28 -4.89 -17.66
N PHE A 43 -10.86 -5.91 -17.04
CA PHE A 43 -11.71 -6.90 -17.68
C PHE A 43 -13.00 -6.28 -18.24
N ALA A 44 -13.64 -5.39 -17.48
CA ALA A 44 -14.83 -4.66 -17.94
C ALA A 44 -14.52 -3.81 -19.18
N VAL A 45 -13.39 -3.10 -19.19
CA VAL A 45 -12.94 -2.32 -20.35
C VAL A 45 -12.59 -3.24 -21.54
N GLY A 46 -11.90 -4.34 -21.29
CA GLY A 46 -11.54 -5.32 -22.31
C GLY A 46 -12.74 -6.05 -22.93
N SER A 47 -13.88 -6.08 -22.23
CA SER A 47 -15.11 -6.71 -22.69
C SER A 47 -16.07 -5.74 -23.40
N SER A 48 -15.66 -4.50 -23.64
CA SER A 48 -16.50 -3.42 -24.21
C SER A 48 -16.84 -3.58 -25.71
N GLY A 49 -16.38 -4.63 -26.37
CA GLY A 49 -16.64 -4.86 -27.81
C GLY A 49 -15.71 -4.11 -28.76
N THR A 50 -14.68 -3.44 -28.23
CA THR A 50 -13.60 -2.88 -29.07
C THR A 50 -12.81 -4.03 -29.73
N PRO A 51 -12.40 -3.94 -31.01
CA PRO A 51 -11.65 -4.99 -31.67
C PRO A 51 -10.11 -4.88 -31.50
N GLY A 52 -9.47 -6.05 -31.42
CA GLY A 52 -8.03 -6.21 -31.65
C GLY A 52 -7.11 -5.60 -30.58
N ILE A 53 -5.93 -5.16 -31.01
CA ILE A 53 -4.84 -4.68 -30.12
C ILE A 53 -5.25 -3.46 -29.29
N VAL A 54 -6.19 -2.65 -29.78
CA VAL A 54 -6.70 -1.46 -29.10
C VAL A 54 -7.37 -1.85 -27.78
N THR A 55 -8.12 -2.96 -27.76
CA THR A 55 -8.80 -3.46 -26.57
C THR A 55 -7.83 -3.90 -25.48
N GLY A 56 -6.77 -4.61 -25.88
CA GLY A 56 -5.69 -4.99 -24.96
C GLY A 56 -5.00 -3.77 -24.37
N ALA A 57 -4.67 -2.77 -25.19
CA ALA A 57 -4.05 -1.53 -24.74
C ALA A 57 -4.96 -0.75 -23.76
N LEU A 58 -6.26 -0.66 -24.07
CA LEU A 58 -7.24 0.00 -23.20
C LEU A 58 -7.42 -0.75 -21.86
N ALA A 59 -7.44 -2.08 -21.87
CA ALA A 59 -7.53 -2.87 -20.64
C ALA A 59 -6.30 -2.68 -19.75
N VAL A 60 -5.09 -2.69 -20.32
CA VAL A 60 -3.85 -2.42 -19.60
C VAL A 60 -3.83 -0.99 -19.05
N ALA A 61 -4.21 0.00 -19.87
CA ALA A 61 -4.32 1.39 -19.43
C ALA A 61 -5.32 1.54 -18.28
N ALA A 62 -6.48 0.89 -18.36
CA ALA A 62 -7.49 0.88 -17.32
C ALA A 62 -6.98 0.26 -16.01
N TYR A 63 -6.25 -0.86 -16.08
CA TYR A 63 -5.60 -1.46 -14.92
C TYR A 63 -4.62 -0.48 -14.24
N LEU A 64 -3.73 0.15 -15.03
CA LEU A 64 -2.72 1.08 -14.52
C LEU A 64 -3.35 2.33 -13.91
N VAL A 65 -4.36 2.91 -14.57
CA VAL A 65 -5.10 4.07 -14.06
C VAL A 65 -5.82 3.70 -12.76
N ALA A 66 -6.53 2.57 -12.71
CA ALA A 66 -7.19 2.10 -11.49
C ALA A 66 -6.20 1.87 -10.34
N SER A 67 -5.03 1.31 -10.65
CA SER A 67 -3.94 1.11 -9.69
C SER A 67 -3.43 2.43 -9.14
N PHE A 68 -3.15 3.39 -10.01
CA PHE A 68 -2.70 4.73 -9.63
C PHE A 68 -3.75 5.45 -8.76
N VAL A 69 -5.01 5.48 -9.20
CA VAL A 69 -6.09 6.13 -8.44
C VAL A 69 -6.25 5.50 -7.05
N ASN A 70 -6.28 4.17 -6.95
CA ASN A 70 -6.45 3.47 -5.68
C ASN A 70 -5.26 3.66 -4.72
N THR A 71 -4.04 3.57 -5.23
CA THR A 71 -2.83 3.56 -4.38
C THR A 71 -2.25 4.94 -4.11
N THR A 72 -2.64 5.94 -4.92
CA THR A 72 -2.20 7.33 -4.76
C THR A 72 -3.34 8.21 -4.26
N LEU A 73 -4.43 8.38 -5.01
CA LEU A 73 -5.49 9.34 -4.69
C LEU A 73 -6.39 8.86 -3.54
N VAL A 74 -6.96 7.67 -3.65
CA VAL A 74 -7.80 7.08 -2.59
C VAL A 74 -6.98 6.90 -1.32
N GLN A 75 -5.76 6.38 -1.44
CA GLN A 75 -4.86 6.22 -0.30
C GLN A 75 -4.44 7.54 0.35
N TRP A 76 -4.29 8.63 -0.42
CA TRP A 76 -4.01 9.96 0.13
C TRP A 76 -5.16 10.47 1.00
N VAL A 77 -6.41 10.34 0.52
CA VAL A 77 -7.61 10.79 1.22
C VAL A 77 -7.90 9.91 2.44
N LEU A 78 -7.98 8.59 2.25
CA LEU A 78 -8.43 7.63 3.25
C LEU A 78 -7.31 7.06 4.13
N ARG A 79 -6.05 7.40 3.85
CA ARG A 79 -4.85 6.73 4.41
C ARG A 79 -4.84 5.23 4.12
N ALA A 80 -5.56 4.74 3.12
CA ALA A 80 -5.59 3.33 2.76
C ALA A 80 -6.10 3.17 1.32
N SER A 81 -5.53 2.21 0.57
CA SER A 81 -6.18 1.67 -0.62
C SER A 81 -7.41 0.84 -0.22
N VAL A 82 -8.26 0.49 -1.18
CA VAL A 82 -9.48 -0.32 -0.96
C VAL A 82 -9.18 -1.59 -0.17
N GLY A 83 -8.23 -2.41 -0.61
CA GLY A 83 -7.84 -3.63 0.08
C GLY A 83 -7.31 -3.37 1.47
N LYS A 84 -6.45 -2.34 1.64
CA LYS A 84 -5.94 -1.97 2.97
C LYS A 84 -7.06 -1.54 3.90
N ALA A 85 -8.07 -0.82 3.40
CA ALA A 85 -9.22 -0.41 4.20
C ALA A 85 -10.03 -1.62 4.68
N LEU A 86 -10.27 -2.60 3.80
CA LEU A 86 -10.99 -3.83 4.12
C LEU A 86 -10.27 -4.66 5.20
N PHE A 87 -8.94 -4.75 5.14
CA PHE A 87 -8.14 -5.45 6.15
C PHE A 87 -7.79 -4.61 7.38
N GLY A 88 -8.42 -3.43 7.55
CA GLY A 88 -8.24 -2.57 8.71
C GLY A 88 -6.82 -1.98 8.82
N LEU A 89 -6.11 -1.89 7.70
CA LEU A 89 -4.81 -1.24 7.58
C LEU A 89 -4.97 0.25 7.27
N ALA A 90 -3.93 0.99 7.63
CA ALA A 90 -3.76 2.38 7.28
C ALA A 90 -2.28 2.66 7.04
N VAL A 91 -2.02 3.63 6.20
CA VAL A 91 -0.71 3.98 5.71
C VAL A 91 -0.19 5.20 6.46
N ILE A 92 1.04 5.10 6.92
CA ILE A 92 1.78 6.12 7.64
C ILE A 92 3.08 6.45 6.91
N ARG A 93 3.61 7.63 7.20
CA ARG A 93 4.94 8.03 6.72
C ARG A 93 6.00 7.42 7.64
N GLY A 94 6.97 6.70 7.08
CA GLY A 94 8.00 6.02 7.88
C GLY A 94 8.88 6.98 8.70
N LYS A 95 9.04 8.23 8.25
CA LYS A 95 9.89 9.22 8.94
C LYS A 95 9.35 9.65 10.32
N ASP A 96 8.03 9.79 10.47
CA ASP A 96 7.39 10.46 11.62
C ASP A 96 6.07 9.81 12.06
N GLY A 97 5.61 8.75 11.39
CA GLY A 97 4.31 8.11 11.64
C GLY A 97 3.09 8.94 11.19
N GLY A 98 3.32 10.09 10.56
CA GLY A 98 2.29 11.02 10.13
C GLY A 98 1.46 10.52 8.94
N ARG A 99 0.57 11.38 8.43
CA ARG A 99 -0.16 11.10 7.19
C ARG A 99 0.82 11.15 6.00
N PRO A 100 0.74 10.21 5.04
CA PRO A 100 1.51 10.31 3.81
C PRO A 100 1.03 11.53 3.00
N THR A 101 1.96 12.26 2.40
CA THR A 101 1.62 13.30 1.41
C THR A 101 1.33 12.66 0.05
N PHE A 102 0.67 13.39 -0.83
CA PHE A 102 0.52 12.97 -2.22
C PHE A 102 1.89 12.69 -2.88
N GLY A 103 2.89 13.55 -2.65
CA GLY A 103 4.25 13.35 -3.17
C GLY A 103 4.91 12.05 -2.70
N ASN A 104 4.78 11.71 -1.41
CA ASN A 104 5.31 10.44 -0.89
C ASN A 104 4.65 9.23 -1.56
N LEU A 105 3.34 9.31 -1.82
CA LEU A 105 2.59 8.24 -2.47
C LEU A 105 2.94 8.10 -3.94
N LEU A 106 3.14 9.23 -4.62
CA LEU A 106 3.56 9.27 -6.01
C LEU A 106 4.95 8.66 -6.20
N VAL A 107 5.93 9.08 -5.39
CA VAL A 107 7.29 8.51 -5.40
C VAL A 107 7.23 7.02 -5.10
N TRP A 108 6.47 6.63 -4.07
CA TRP A 108 6.29 5.22 -3.72
C TRP A 108 5.67 4.40 -4.86
N TYR A 109 4.67 4.93 -5.57
CA TYR A 109 4.02 4.25 -6.69
C TYR A 109 5.03 3.92 -7.80
N PHE A 110 5.84 4.89 -8.21
CA PHE A 110 6.84 4.70 -9.25
C PHE A 110 7.99 3.80 -8.80
N LEU A 111 8.52 3.98 -7.58
CA LEU A 111 9.57 3.12 -7.06
C LEU A 111 9.11 1.66 -6.96
N ARG A 112 7.87 1.42 -6.53
CA ARG A 112 7.29 0.07 -6.52
C ARG A 112 7.20 -0.51 -7.92
N GLY A 113 6.77 0.28 -8.90
CA GLY A 113 6.71 -0.14 -10.31
C GLY A 113 8.10 -0.50 -10.85
N ILE A 114 9.11 0.32 -10.60
CA ILE A 114 10.49 0.09 -11.01
C ILE A 114 11.06 -1.16 -10.33
N ASN A 115 10.88 -1.32 -9.02
CA ASN A 115 11.38 -2.49 -8.29
C ASN A 115 10.73 -3.80 -8.78
N LEU A 116 9.43 -3.78 -9.10
CA LEU A 116 8.76 -4.92 -9.74
C LEU A 116 9.33 -5.21 -11.13
N ALA A 117 9.65 -4.18 -11.91
CA ALA A 117 10.23 -4.33 -13.25
C ALA A 117 11.69 -4.82 -13.23
N LEU A 118 12.43 -4.51 -12.16
CA LEU A 118 13.86 -4.82 -12.01
C LEU A 118 14.13 -6.01 -11.07
N GLU A 119 13.09 -6.70 -10.58
CA GLU A 119 13.19 -7.77 -9.57
C GLU A 119 14.04 -7.39 -8.34
N ASN A 120 14.06 -6.11 -7.98
CA ASN A 120 14.95 -5.58 -6.95
C ASN A 120 14.18 -5.27 -5.66
N SER A 121 14.52 -5.96 -4.58
CA SER A 121 14.03 -5.64 -3.24
C SER A 121 14.89 -4.54 -2.62
N SER A 122 14.50 -3.27 -2.80
CA SER A 122 15.22 -2.15 -2.20
C SER A 122 15.01 -2.11 -0.67
N ASP A 123 16.09 -2.34 0.09
CA ASP A 123 16.16 -2.20 1.57
C ASP A 123 16.26 -0.74 2.05
N GLY A 124 16.06 0.22 1.14
CA GLY A 124 16.10 1.65 1.43
C GLY A 124 14.88 2.13 2.23
N TYR A 125 15.09 3.19 3.02
CA TYR A 125 14.08 3.91 3.81
C TYR A 125 12.65 3.78 3.25
N GLN A 126 11.79 3.04 3.94
CA GLN A 126 10.37 2.99 3.57
C GLN A 126 9.73 4.35 3.82
N GLN A 127 9.52 5.12 2.75
CA GLN A 127 8.81 6.39 2.84
C GLN A 127 7.39 6.22 3.39
N VAL A 128 6.77 5.08 3.08
CA VAL A 128 5.36 4.81 3.28
C VAL A 128 5.18 3.38 3.78
N VAL A 129 4.58 3.22 4.95
CA VAL A 129 4.45 1.92 5.65
C VAL A 129 2.99 1.65 5.98
N ALA A 130 2.53 0.42 5.78
CA ALA A 130 1.20 -0.01 6.21
C ALA A 130 1.23 -0.53 7.65
N VAL A 131 0.37 0.02 8.50
CA VAL A 131 0.17 -0.42 9.89
C VAL A 131 -1.31 -0.67 10.16
N ARG A 132 -1.66 -1.34 11.26
CA ARG A 132 -3.07 -1.51 11.62
C ARG A 132 -3.66 -0.15 12.01
N ARG A 133 -4.83 0.18 11.45
CA ARG A 133 -5.52 1.46 11.68
C ARG A 133 -5.83 1.71 13.16
N ARG A 134 -6.07 0.64 13.94
CA ARG A 134 -6.32 0.74 15.39
C ARG A 134 -5.07 1.16 16.17
N ASP A 135 -3.87 0.81 15.70
CA ASP A 135 -2.62 1.09 16.40
C ASP A 135 -2.25 2.57 16.26
N ILE A 136 -2.63 3.23 15.14
CA ILE A 136 -2.47 4.68 14.95
C ILE A 136 -3.28 5.50 15.97
N ARG A 137 -4.41 4.97 16.45
CA ARG A 137 -5.31 5.68 17.39
C ARG A 137 -4.97 5.47 18.86
N ARG A 138 -4.13 4.47 19.17
CA ARG A 138 -3.71 4.14 20.55
C ARG A 138 -2.44 4.82 21.11
N PRO A 139 -1.67 5.67 20.41
CA PRO A 139 -0.44 6.20 20.98
C PRO A 139 -0.65 7.21 22.14
N ALA A 140 -1.91 7.54 22.49
CA ALA A 140 -2.23 8.51 23.54
C ALA A 140 -2.52 7.90 24.93
N GLN A 141 -2.59 6.57 25.10
CA GLN A 141 -3.07 5.95 26.35
C GLN A 141 -1.99 5.29 27.22
N LEU A 142 -0.71 5.38 26.86
CA LEU A 142 0.40 4.80 27.65
C LEU A 142 1.33 5.89 28.22
N ALA A 143 0.85 7.13 28.32
CA ALA A 143 1.57 8.28 28.89
C ALA A 143 0.90 8.84 30.16
N THR A 144 0.11 8.01 30.86
CA THR A 144 -0.47 8.30 32.18
C THR A 144 -0.05 7.25 33.18
#